data_AF-A0A2C6AJ32-F1
#
_entry.id   AF-A0A2C6AJ32-F1
#
_cell.length_a   1.000
_cell.length_b   1.000
_cell.length_c   1.000
_cell.angle_alpha   90.00
_cell.angle_beta   90.00
_cell.angle_gamma   90.00
#
_symmetry.space_group_name_H-M   'P 1'
#
loop_
_entity.id
_entity.type
_entity.pdbx_description
1 polymer ?
#
loop_
_entity_poly.entity_id
_entity_poly.type
_entity_poly.pdbx_seq_one_letter_code
_entity_poly.pdbx_strand_id
1 'polypeptide(L)'
;MLASVSAALDRCGRRLAASPRGVQYACIASGLVAEACAFAAFAASGFLPPLGPSLSAEETARHYREHRTGIEAGAALMLLVGMFYLAFSAAASGYMRRIPGVPYAVCAAQFAGGVVGSVVFTMAGIILGAANYRPDRPVEITQALNDLFWLAMTMPWPGFALQVVAFAYAVLIDGRPGAPFPKPLVAFNLVVAATFVPATGAHCVYSGPLAWNGAVTFWLGLAAFACQVAADAFFLMRALASETTADRPAAVDRAASSSSSGADQKMLVGKDGGCTGHA
;
A
#
# COMPACT_ATOMS: atom_id res chain seq x y z
N MET A 1 14.25 -32.02 -15.26
CA MET A 1 14.21 -30.55 -15.08
C MET A 1 12.79 -30.01 -14.91
N LEU A 2 11.84 -30.32 -15.79
CA LEU A 2 10.44 -29.86 -15.65
C LEU A 2 9.73 -30.41 -14.39
N ALA A 3 9.93 -31.69 -14.06
CA ALA A 3 9.34 -32.30 -12.85
C ALA A 3 9.91 -31.76 -11.52
N SER A 4 11.21 -31.40 -11.49
CA SER A 4 11.83 -30.79 -10.30
C SER A 4 11.39 -29.35 -10.09
N VAL A 5 11.15 -28.61 -11.18
CA VAL A 5 10.56 -27.26 -11.16
C VAL A 5 9.11 -27.33 -10.67
N SER A 6 8.29 -28.24 -11.22
CA SER A 6 6.90 -28.44 -10.78
C SER A 6 6.80 -28.81 -9.29
N ALA A 7 7.62 -29.75 -8.81
CA ALA A 7 7.63 -30.10 -7.38
C ALA A 7 8.11 -28.94 -6.47
N ALA A 8 9.00 -28.07 -6.96
CA ALA A 8 9.42 -26.87 -6.23
C ALA A 8 8.31 -25.81 -6.19
N LEU A 9 7.61 -25.60 -7.30
CA LEU A 9 6.45 -24.70 -7.38
C LEU A 9 5.32 -25.18 -6.47
N ASP A 10 5.02 -26.49 -6.45
CA ASP A 10 4.01 -27.06 -5.57
C ASP A 10 4.37 -26.91 -4.09
N ARG A 11 5.65 -27.08 -3.73
CA ARG A 11 6.12 -26.83 -2.36
C ARG A 11 6.01 -25.36 -1.98
N CYS A 12 6.32 -24.45 -2.90
CA CYS A 12 6.18 -23.01 -2.69
C CYS A 12 4.70 -22.62 -2.53
N GLY A 13 3.83 -23.12 -3.41
CA GLY A 13 2.38 -22.93 -3.36
C GLY A 13 1.77 -23.44 -2.04
N ARG A 14 2.16 -24.63 -1.58
CA ARG A 14 1.73 -25.15 -0.27
C ARG A 14 2.22 -24.29 0.89
N ARG A 15 3.43 -23.72 0.82
CA ARG A 15 3.95 -22.82 1.87
C ARG A 15 3.23 -21.47 1.90
N LEU A 16 2.93 -20.90 0.73
CA LEU A 16 2.16 -19.65 0.62
C LEU A 16 0.71 -19.86 1.08
N ALA A 17 0.08 -20.96 0.66
CA ALA A 17 -1.25 -21.35 1.13
C ALA A 17 -1.29 -21.70 2.62
N ALA A 18 -0.17 -22.14 3.21
CA ALA A 18 -0.04 -22.38 4.64
C ALA A 18 0.14 -21.08 5.45
N SER A 19 0.47 -19.94 4.82
CA SER A 19 0.55 -18.63 5.48
C SER A 19 -0.25 -17.54 4.75
N PRO A 20 -1.59 -17.68 4.61
CA PRO A 20 -2.43 -16.64 4.00
C PRO A 20 -2.31 -15.30 4.75
N ARG A 21 -2.03 -15.36 6.06
CA ARG A 21 -1.79 -14.20 6.92
C ARG A 21 -0.44 -13.54 6.65
N GLY A 22 0.63 -14.31 6.44
CA GLY A 22 1.95 -13.77 6.09
C GLY A 22 1.92 -12.98 4.79
N VAL A 23 1.15 -13.45 3.80
CA VAL A 23 0.92 -12.72 2.55
C VAL A 23 0.19 -11.40 2.81
N GLN A 24 -0.85 -11.38 3.64
CA GLN A 24 -1.56 -10.14 3.99
C GLN A 24 -0.66 -9.12 4.70
N TYR A 25 0.16 -9.57 5.66
CA TYR A 25 1.15 -8.71 6.31
C TYR A 25 2.17 -8.14 5.33
N ALA A 26 2.70 -8.96 4.42
CA ALA A 26 3.63 -8.51 3.40
C ALA A 26 2.98 -7.48 2.46
N CYS A 27 1.73 -7.71 2.05
CA CYS A 27 0.99 -6.74 1.24
C CYS A 27 0.74 -5.42 2.00
N ILE A 28 0.39 -5.45 3.29
CA ILE A 28 0.23 -4.19 4.05
C ILE A 28 1.58 -3.48 4.22
N ALA A 29 2.63 -4.21 4.60
CA ALA A 29 3.97 -3.65 4.77
C ALA A 29 4.54 -3.06 3.46
N SER A 30 4.08 -3.56 2.30
CA SER A 30 4.50 -3.03 1.01
C SER A 30 4.14 -1.55 0.82
N GLY A 31 3.13 -1.01 1.51
CA GLY A 31 2.84 0.43 1.49
C GLY A 31 4.01 1.27 2.00
N LEU A 32 4.59 0.87 3.14
CA LEU A 32 5.77 1.52 3.73
C LEU A 32 7.02 1.34 2.85
N VAL A 33 7.14 0.17 2.20
CA VAL A 33 8.22 -0.07 1.23
C VAL A 33 8.06 0.84 0.01
N ALA A 34 6.84 1.06 -0.47
CA ALA A 34 6.56 1.98 -1.57
C ALA A 34 7.00 3.40 -1.23
N GLU A 35 6.69 3.89 -0.02
CA GLU A 35 7.17 5.20 0.45
C GLU A 35 8.69 5.29 0.52
N ALA A 36 9.34 4.28 1.09
CA ALA A 36 10.80 4.23 1.18
C ALA A 36 11.45 4.25 -0.22
N CYS A 37 10.90 3.48 -1.16
CA CYS A 37 11.32 3.49 -2.56
C CYS A 37 11.08 4.86 -3.21
N ALA A 38 9.96 5.52 -2.92
CA ALA A 38 9.67 6.84 -3.47
C ALA A 38 10.64 7.91 -2.96
N PHE A 39 10.91 7.91 -1.65
CA PHE A 39 11.87 8.82 -1.04
C PHE A 39 13.28 8.58 -1.59
N ALA A 40 13.69 7.31 -1.71
CA ALA A 40 14.97 6.93 -2.32
C ALA A 40 15.05 7.37 -3.79
N ALA A 41 13.96 7.27 -4.56
CA ALA A 41 13.93 7.69 -5.95
C ALA A 41 14.14 9.20 -6.10
N PHE A 42 13.47 10.01 -5.28
CA PHE A 42 13.67 11.47 -5.30
C PHE A 42 15.06 11.87 -4.80
N ALA A 43 15.55 11.24 -3.73
CA ALA A 43 16.89 11.49 -3.22
C ALA A 43 17.97 11.14 -4.28
N ALA A 44 17.87 9.98 -4.91
CA ALA A 44 18.80 9.55 -5.96
C ALA A 44 18.77 10.51 -7.17
N SER A 45 17.58 10.98 -7.55
CA SER A 45 17.40 11.87 -8.70
C SER A 45 17.82 13.32 -8.45
N GLY A 46 18.21 13.68 -7.21
CA GLY A 46 18.47 15.08 -6.83
C GLY A 46 17.21 15.94 -6.81
N PHE A 47 16.04 15.33 -6.55
CA PHE A 47 14.73 16.00 -6.55
C PHE A 47 14.20 16.34 -5.14
N LEU A 48 15.10 16.43 -4.16
CA LEU A 48 14.80 16.90 -2.80
C LEU A 48 15.69 18.13 -2.50
N PRO A 49 15.21 19.37 -2.73
CA PRO A 49 13.85 19.76 -3.15
C PRO A 49 13.56 19.52 -4.65
N PRO A 50 12.27 19.52 -5.07
CA PRO A 50 11.89 19.38 -6.48
C PRO A 50 12.48 20.46 -7.38
N LEU A 51 12.71 20.11 -8.66
CA LEU A 51 13.06 21.07 -9.70
C LEU A 51 11.94 22.11 -9.86
N GLY A 52 12.33 23.39 -9.92
CA GLY A 52 11.37 24.49 -10.01
C GLY A 52 10.77 24.65 -11.42
N PRO A 53 9.51 25.09 -11.54
CA PRO A 53 8.89 25.41 -12.84
C PRO A 53 9.52 26.59 -13.56
N SER A 54 10.23 27.45 -12.82
CA SER A 54 10.87 28.65 -13.36
C SER A 54 12.27 28.39 -13.94
N LEU A 55 12.76 27.14 -13.89
CA LEU A 55 14.07 26.79 -14.46
C LEU A 55 14.03 26.88 -15.98
N SER A 56 15.10 27.42 -16.56
CA SER A 56 15.29 27.38 -18.02
C SER A 56 15.45 25.94 -18.54
N ALA A 57 15.30 25.78 -19.85
CA ALA A 57 15.50 24.48 -20.50
C ALA A 57 16.94 23.97 -20.31
N GLU A 58 17.93 24.86 -20.41
CA GLU A 58 19.34 24.57 -20.19
C GLU A 58 19.64 24.12 -18.75
N GLU A 59 19.05 24.80 -17.75
CA GLU A 59 19.21 24.44 -16.34
C GLU A 59 18.59 23.09 -16.04
N THR A 60 17.39 22.84 -16.55
CA THR A 60 16.73 21.54 -16.44
C THR A 60 17.59 20.45 -17.08
N ALA A 61 18.03 20.63 -18.33
CA ALA A 61 18.86 19.64 -19.02
C ALA A 61 20.22 19.43 -18.33
N ARG A 62 20.80 20.47 -17.72
CA ARG A 62 22.02 20.35 -16.91
C ARG A 62 21.81 19.45 -15.71
N HIS A 63 20.71 19.60 -14.97
CA HIS A 63 20.37 18.73 -13.84
C HIS A 63 20.33 17.26 -14.26
N TYR A 64 19.68 16.95 -15.38
CA TYR A 64 19.58 15.58 -15.89
C TYR A 64 20.95 14.99 -16.28
N ARG A 65 21.87 15.81 -16.81
CA ARG A 65 23.25 15.36 -17.09
C ARG A 65 24.04 15.09 -15.81
N GLU A 66 23.91 15.96 -14.81
CA GLU A 66 24.65 15.86 -13.54
C GLU A 66 24.15 14.71 -12.67
N HIS A 67 22.85 14.39 -12.71
CA HIS A 67 22.22 13.37 -11.87
C HIS A 67 21.84 12.09 -12.64
N ARG A 68 22.46 11.85 -13.81
CA ARG A 68 22.04 10.81 -14.76
C ARG A 68 21.80 9.44 -14.14
N THR A 69 22.78 8.89 -13.43
CA THR A 69 22.68 7.55 -12.81
C THR A 69 21.65 7.51 -11.69
N GLY A 70 21.53 8.62 -10.95
CA GLY A 70 20.53 8.80 -9.91
C GLY A 70 19.11 8.80 -10.46
N ILE A 71 18.90 9.45 -11.61
CA ILE A 71 17.62 9.49 -12.32
C ILE A 71 17.29 8.12 -12.95
N GLU A 72 18.29 7.37 -13.47
CA GLU A 72 18.10 5.98 -13.92
C GLU A 72 17.61 5.09 -12.77
N ALA A 73 18.23 5.19 -11.60
CA ALA A 73 17.80 4.49 -10.40
C ALA A 73 16.41 4.96 -9.92
N GLY A 74 16.15 6.27 -9.93
CA GLY A 74 14.87 6.86 -9.55
C GLY A 74 13.72 6.39 -10.43
N ALA A 75 13.94 6.32 -11.74
CA ALA A 75 12.97 5.77 -12.69
C ALA A 75 12.64 4.30 -12.39
N ALA A 76 13.65 3.46 -12.13
CA ALA A 76 13.43 2.06 -11.77
C ALA A 76 12.71 1.91 -10.42
N LEU A 77 13.08 2.71 -9.43
CA LEU A 77 12.43 2.72 -8.11
C LEU A 77 10.96 3.14 -8.21
N MET A 78 10.62 4.13 -9.04
CA MET A 78 9.22 4.55 -9.28
C MET A 78 8.33 3.42 -9.83
N LEU A 79 8.87 2.53 -10.68
CA LEU A 79 8.14 1.34 -11.12
C LEU A 79 7.84 0.39 -9.96
N LEU A 80 8.80 0.23 -9.04
CA LEU A 80 8.62 -0.59 -7.83
C LEU A 80 7.61 0.04 -6.87
N VAL A 81 7.58 1.37 -6.75
CA VAL A 81 6.54 2.07 -5.98
C VAL A 81 5.15 1.70 -6.49
N GLY A 82 4.93 1.71 -7.81
CA GLY A 82 3.67 1.27 -8.40
C GLY A 82 3.27 -0.15 -7.97
N MET A 83 4.19 -1.10 -8.13
CA MET A 83 3.98 -2.50 -7.74
C MET A 83 3.62 -2.66 -6.26
N PHE A 84 4.41 -2.06 -5.36
CA PHE A 84 4.20 -2.19 -3.92
C PHE A 84 2.93 -1.46 -3.46
N TYR A 85 2.65 -0.28 -3.99
CA TYR A 85 1.45 0.47 -3.65
C TYR A 85 0.16 -0.25 -4.10
N LEU A 86 0.20 -0.95 -5.23
CA LEU A 86 -0.92 -1.78 -5.68
C LEU A 86 -1.18 -2.95 -4.73
N ALA A 87 -0.13 -3.62 -4.23
CA ALA A 87 -0.25 -4.70 -3.26
C ALA A 87 -0.83 -4.22 -1.91
N PHE A 88 -0.37 -3.05 -1.43
CA PHE A 88 -0.95 -2.38 -0.27
C PHE A 88 -2.45 -2.09 -0.46
N SER A 89 -2.80 -1.49 -1.60
CA SER A 89 -4.19 -1.16 -1.93
C SER A 89 -5.09 -2.40 -1.98
N ALA A 90 -4.59 -3.50 -2.54
CA ALA A 90 -5.31 -4.78 -2.57
C ALA A 90 -5.59 -5.33 -1.16
N ALA A 91 -4.61 -5.26 -0.25
CA ALA A 91 -4.79 -5.73 1.12
C ALA A 91 -5.76 -4.86 1.92
N ALA A 92 -5.68 -3.53 1.78
CA ALA A 92 -6.62 -2.60 2.40
C ALA A 92 -8.07 -2.87 1.93
N SER A 93 -8.31 -2.97 0.63
CA SER A 93 -9.63 -3.33 0.06
C SER A 93 -10.11 -4.69 0.57
N GLY A 94 -9.21 -5.69 0.56
CA GLY A 94 -9.50 -7.04 1.04
C GLY A 94 -9.90 -7.07 2.51
N TYR A 95 -9.29 -6.21 3.34
CA TYR A 95 -9.68 -6.04 4.73
C TYR A 95 -11.06 -5.39 4.86
N MET A 96 -11.31 -4.30 4.12
CA MET A 96 -12.60 -3.58 4.16
C MET A 96 -13.79 -4.49 3.84
N ARG A 97 -13.62 -5.44 2.91
CA ARG A 97 -14.68 -6.42 2.57
C ARG A 97 -15.15 -7.29 3.74
N ARG A 98 -14.37 -7.37 4.82
CA ARG A 98 -14.71 -8.12 6.04
C ARG A 98 -15.52 -7.31 7.05
N ILE A 99 -15.65 -6.00 6.82
CA ILE A 99 -16.42 -5.10 7.69
C ILE A 99 -17.92 -5.22 7.31
N PRO A 100 -18.79 -5.63 8.25
CA PRO A 100 -20.22 -5.75 7.98
C PRO A 100 -20.83 -4.42 7.54
N GLY A 101 -21.68 -4.47 6.51
CA GLY A 101 -22.40 -3.29 6.01
C GLY A 101 -21.64 -2.42 5.01
N VAL A 102 -20.34 -2.68 4.75
CA VAL A 102 -19.61 -1.94 3.71
C VAL A 102 -20.08 -2.37 2.32
N PRO A 103 -20.61 -1.46 1.48
CA PRO A 103 -21.00 -1.81 0.12
C PRO A 103 -19.80 -2.20 -0.74
N TYR A 104 -20.01 -3.14 -1.66
CA TYR A 104 -18.97 -3.55 -2.62
C TYR A 104 -18.38 -2.35 -3.38
N ALA A 105 -19.24 -1.40 -3.78
CA ALA A 105 -18.81 -0.20 -4.50
C ALA A 105 -17.74 0.61 -3.74
N VAL A 106 -17.81 0.65 -2.40
CA VAL A 106 -16.81 1.37 -1.58
C VAL A 106 -15.48 0.62 -1.56
N CYS A 107 -15.50 -0.71 -1.41
CA CYS A 107 -14.27 -1.51 -1.48
C CYS A 107 -13.62 -1.42 -2.87
N ALA A 108 -14.44 -1.46 -3.93
CA ALA A 108 -14.00 -1.33 -5.31
C ALA A 108 -13.42 0.07 -5.58
N ALA A 109 -14.05 1.14 -5.07
CA ALA A 109 -13.54 2.50 -5.16
C ALA A 109 -12.19 2.66 -4.46
N GLN A 110 -12.02 2.06 -3.27
CA GLN A 110 -10.74 2.06 -2.57
C GLN A 110 -9.65 1.39 -3.40
N PHE A 111 -9.94 0.22 -3.97
CA PHE A 111 -8.96 -0.49 -4.79
C PHE A 111 -8.66 0.24 -6.09
N ALA A 112 -9.69 0.75 -6.77
CA ALA A 112 -9.56 1.50 -8.02
C ALA A 112 -8.73 2.79 -7.84
N GLY A 113 -8.92 3.52 -6.74
CA GLY A 113 -8.06 4.67 -6.42
C GLY A 113 -6.59 4.25 -6.24
N GLY A 114 -6.35 3.08 -5.64
CA GLY A 114 -5.01 2.48 -5.53
C GLY A 114 -4.40 2.09 -6.86
N VAL A 115 -5.21 1.55 -7.78
CA VAL A 115 -4.79 1.27 -9.16
C VAL A 115 -4.40 2.56 -9.88
N VAL A 116 -5.19 3.62 -9.74
CA VAL A 116 -4.84 4.94 -10.31
C VAL A 116 -3.51 5.41 -9.76
N GLY A 117 -3.30 5.37 -8.44
CA GLY A 117 -2.01 5.75 -7.84
C GLY A 117 -0.84 4.89 -8.32
N SER A 118 -1.02 3.57 -8.42
CA SER A 118 -0.01 2.66 -8.98
C SER A 118 0.36 3.01 -10.42
N VAL A 119 -0.63 3.33 -11.26
CA VAL A 119 -0.41 3.74 -12.65
C VAL A 119 0.34 5.06 -12.70
N VAL A 120 0.01 6.01 -11.83
CA VAL A 120 0.71 7.30 -11.73
C VAL A 120 2.20 7.10 -11.43
N PHE A 121 2.54 6.32 -10.40
CA PHE A 121 3.94 6.06 -10.06
C PHE A 121 4.69 5.33 -11.19
N THR A 122 4.04 4.36 -11.83
CA THR A 122 4.62 3.63 -12.96
C THR A 122 4.87 4.57 -14.14
N MET A 123 3.88 5.40 -14.49
CA MET A 123 3.96 6.37 -15.56
C MET A 123 5.05 7.42 -15.29
N ALA A 124 5.16 7.90 -14.05
CA ALA A 124 6.20 8.82 -13.63
C ALA A 124 7.60 8.22 -13.84
N GLY A 125 7.80 6.95 -13.48
CA GLY A 125 9.05 6.23 -13.77
C GLY A 125 9.36 6.13 -15.27
N ILE A 126 8.35 5.85 -16.10
CA ILE A 126 8.50 5.80 -17.57
C ILE A 126 8.86 7.17 -18.14
N ILE A 127 8.16 8.24 -17.74
CA ILE A 127 8.42 9.61 -18.20
C ILE A 127 9.82 10.04 -17.78
N LEU A 128 10.19 9.79 -16.53
CA LEU A 128 11.51 10.14 -15.99
C LEU A 128 12.64 9.41 -16.72
N GLY A 129 12.47 8.10 -16.96
CA GLY A 129 13.38 7.31 -17.77
C GLY A 129 13.49 7.85 -19.20
N ALA A 130 12.36 8.20 -19.82
CA ALA A 130 12.32 8.76 -21.17
C ALA A 130 13.00 10.13 -21.27
N ALA A 131 12.85 10.99 -20.25
CA ALA A 131 13.53 12.28 -20.15
C ALA A 131 15.06 12.09 -20.10
N ASN A 132 15.53 11.13 -19.30
CA ASN A 132 16.96 10.87 -19.10
C ASN A 132 17.62 10.05 -20.22
N TYR A 133 16.85 9.29 -21.00
CA TYR A 133 17.37 8.28 -21.94
C TYR A 133 18.29 8.82 -23.06
N ARG A 134 18.14 10.08 -23.48
CA ARG A 134 18.95 10.68 -24.56
C ARG A 134 19.46 12.05 -24.12
N PRO A 135 20.73 12.18 -23.68
CA PRO A 135 21.26 13.46 -23.18
C PRO A 135 21.46 14.50 -24.30
N ASP A 136 21.63 14.06 -25.55
CA ASP A 136 21.96 14.93 -26.69
C ASP A 136 20.72 15.47 -27.43
N ARG A 137 19.53 15.31 -26.86
CA ARG A 137 18.29 15.85 -27.44
C ARG A 137 18.21 17.37 -27.23
N PRO A 138 17.43 18.11 -28.05
CA PRO A 138 17.09 19.50 -27.77
C PRO A 138 16.60 19.69 -26.34
N VAL A 139 17.12 20.70 -25.64
CA VAL A 139 16.94 20.89 -24.19
C VAL A 139 15.48 21.15 -23.82
N GLU A 140 14.71 21.75 -24.72
CA GLU A 140 13.29 22.06 -24.58
C GLU A 140 12.45 20.77 -24.49
N ILE A 141 12.87 19.69 -25.15
CA ILE A 141 12.20 18.38 -25.05
C ILE A 141 12.42 17.79 -23.66
N THR A 142 13.63 17.95 -23.10
CA THR A 142 13.92 17.50 -21.72
C THR A 142 13.10 18.28 -20.71
N GLN A 143 12.97 19.60 -20.89
CA GLN A 143 12.13 20.46 -20.06
C GLN A 143 10.66 20.02 -20.13
N ALA A 144 10.10 19.84 -21.32
CA ALA A 144 8.71 19.42 -21.47
C ALA A 144 8.42 18.05 -20.82
N LEU A 145 9.36 17.10 -20.89
CA LEU A 145 9.22 15.80 -20.22
C LEU A 145 9.36 15.91 -18.69
N ASN A 146 10.22 16.81 -18.20
CA ASN A 146 10.31 17.11 -16.77
C ASN A 146 9.01 17.73 -16.25
N ASP A 147 8.44 18.68 -16.97
CA ASP A 147 7.18 19.33 -16.59
C ASP A 147 6.04 18.30 -16.58
N LEU A 148 6.00 17.43 -17.61
CA LEU A 148 5.06 16.32 -17.66
C LEU A 148 5.22 15.38 -16.45
N PHE A 149 6.46 15.06 -16.04
CA PHE A 149 6.72 14.26 -14.84
C PHE A 149 6.14 14.91 -13.58
N TRP A 150 6.43 16.20 -13.34
CA TRP A 150 5.95 16.88 -12.13
C TRP A 150 4.44 17.09 -12.10
N LEU A 151 3.85 17.41 -13.25
CA LEU A 151 2.38 17.53 -13.37
C LEU A 151 1.70 16.17 -13.23
N ALA A 152 2.26 15.11 -13.82
CA ALA A 152 1.74 13.75 -13.65
C ALA A 152 1.87 13.24 -12.21
N MET A 153 2.85 13.70 -11.44
CA MET A 153 3.00 13.35 -10.02
C MET A 153 2.02 14.09 -9.10
N THR A 154 1.53 15.27 -9.51
CA THR A 154 0.75 16.16 -8.63
C THR A 154 -0.74 16.19 -8.97
N MET A 155 -1.10 16.28 -10.26
CA MET A 155 -2.48 16.45 -10.70
C MET A 155 -3.44 15.26 -10.54
N PRO A 156 -3.03 13.97 -10.59
CA PRO A 156 -3.97 12.85 -10.53
C PRO A 156 -4.45 12.55 -9.10
N TRP A 157 -4.53 13.56 -8.25
CA TRP A 157 -5.00 13.48 -6.87
C TRP A 157 -6.43 12.93 -6.69
N PRO A 158 -7.40 13.08 -7.62
CA PRO A 158 -8.76 12.58 -7.36
C PRO A 158 -8.82 11.07 -7.13
N GLY A 159 -7.91 10.30 -7.75
CA GLY A 159 -7.80 8.85 -7.51
C GLY A 159 -7.37 8.53 -6.08
N PHE A 160 -6.37 9.25 -5.57
CA PHE A 160 -5.91 9.12 -4.18
C PHE A 160 -6.97 9.57 -3.19
N ALA A 161 -7.63 10.71 -3.44
CA ALA A 161 -8.74 11.18 -2.60
C ALA A 161 -9.90 10.17 -2.57
N LEU A 162 -10.26 9.58 -3.71
CA LEU A 162 -11.28 8.52 -3.76
C LEU A 162 -10.89 7.32 -2.89
N GLN A 163 -9.63 6.89 -2.96
CA GLN A 163 -9.14 5.79 -2.13
C GLN A 163 -9.28 6.10 -0.64
N VAL A 164 -8.78 7.27 -0.23
CA VAL A 164 -8.74 7.72 1.16
C VAL A 164 -10.15 7.92 1.73
N VAL A 165 -11.06 8.53 0.96
CA VAL A 165 -12.46 8.73 1.35
C VAL A 165 -13.19 7.40 1.46
N ALA A 166 -12.95 6.45 0.55
CA ALA A 166 -13.56 5.13 0.62
C ALA A 166 -13.11 4.35 1.86
N PHE A 167 -11.83 4.44 2.22
CA PHE A 167 -11.32 3.84 3.46
C PHE A 167 -11.95 4.49 4.70
N ALA A 168 -12.00 5.83 4.75
CA ALA A 168 -12.64 6.58 5.83
C ALA A 168 -14.13 6.21 5.99
N TYR A 169 -14.86 6.03 4.90
CA TYR A 169 -16.24 5.57 4.92
C TYR A 169 -16.37 4.19 5.59
N ALA A 170 -15.53 3.23 5.22
CA ALA A 170 -15.58 1.88 5.80
C ALA A 170 -15.29 1.90 7.31
N VAL A 171 -14.35 2.73 7.76
CA VAL A 171 -14.07 2.93 9.20
C VAL A 171 -15.24 3.62 9.91
N LEU A 172 -15.89 4.58 9.27
CA LEU A 172 -17.02 5.32 9.84
C LEU A 172 -18.18 4.40 10.16
N ILE A 173 -18.54 3.50 9.24
CA ILE A 173 -19.68 2.59 9.40
C ILE A 173 -19.36 1.34 10.23
N ASP A 174 -18.08 1.06 10.52
CA ASP A 174 -17.70 -0.06 11.38
C ASP A 174 -18.15 0.19 12.83
N GLY A 175 -19.33 -0.32 13.17
CA GLY A 175 -19.94 -0.20 14.50
C GLY A 175 -19.64 -1.38 15.43
N ARG A 176 -18.74 -2.30 15.04
CA ARG A 176 -18.48 -3.51 15.83
C ARG A 176 -17.88 -3.17 17.20
N PRO A 177 -18.31 -3.84 18.29
CA PRO A 177 -17.61 -3.77 19.57
C PRO A 177 -16.15 -4.21 19.39
N GLY A 178 -15.20 -3.35 19.76
CA GLY A 178 -13.77 -3.61 19.55
C GLY A 178 -13.31 -3.45 18.10
N ALA A 179 -13.99 -2.64 17.28
CA ALA A 179 -13.55 -2.31 15.92
C ALA A 179 -12.05 -1.90 15.92
N PRO A 180 -11.24 -2.46 15.00
CA PRO A 180 -9.79 -2.30 15.05
C PRO A 180 -9.32 -0.89 14.70
N PHE A 181 -10.16 -0.13 13.97
CA PHE A 181 -9.88 1.22 13.52
C PHE A 181 -10.50 2.26 14.45
N PRO A 182 -9.73 3.20 15.00
CA PRO A 182 -10.26 4.25 15.86
C PRO A 182 -11.04 5.29 15.03
N LYS A 183 -12.15 5.81 15.57
CA LYS A 183 -12.98 6.82 14.85
C LYS A 183 -12.25 8.11 14.44
N PRO A 184 -11.27 8.63 15.19
CA PRO A 184 -10.43 9.74 14.72
C PRO A 184 -9.72 9.48 13.37
N LEU A 185 -9.49 8.22 12.99
CA LEU A 185 -8.90 7.86 11.70
C LEU A 185 -9.76 8.30 10.51
N VAL A 186 -11.08 8.44 10.71
CA VAL A 186 -12.01 8.98 9.71
C VAL A 186 -11.68 10.45 9.44
N ALA A 187 -11.63 11.27 10.49
CA ALA A 187 -11.33 12.69 10.36
C ALA A 187 -9.93 12.91 9.77
N PHE A 188 -8.94 12.13 10.21
CA PHE A 188 -7.59 12.15 9.66
C PHE A 188 -7.57 11.90 8.14
N ASN A 189 -8.19 10.81 7.66
CA ASN A 189 -8.23 10.50 6.24
C ASN A 189 -9.01 11.57 5.43
N LEU A 190 -10.12 12.10 5.95
CA LEU A 190 -10.86 13.17 5.27
C LEU A 190 -10.04 14.47 5.16
N VAL A 191 -9.27 14.82 6.20
CA VAL A 191 -8.35 15.97 6.15
C VAL A 191 -7.27 15.73 5.10
N VAL A 192 -6.65 14.54 5.08
CA VAL A 192 -5.65 14.17 4.06
C VAL A 192 -6.23 14.32 2.65
N ALA A 193 -7.42 13.79 2.39
CA ALA A 193 -8.06 13.94 1.07
C ALA A 193 -8.24 15.41 0.67
N ALA A 194 -8.61 16.28 1.61
CA ALA A 194 -8.74 17.72 1.35
C ALA A 194 -7.39 18.38 1.04
N THR A 195 -6.29 17.92 1.64
CA THR A 195 -4.94 18.47 1.36
C THR A 195 -4.46 18.23 -0.06
N PHE A 196 -5.04 17.27 -0.80
CA PHE A 196 -4.63 17.00 -2.18
C PHE A 196 -5.29 17.92 -3.22
N VAL A 197 -6.45 18.50 -2.90
CA VAL A 197 -7.22 19.38 -3.81
C VAL A 197 -6.40 20.52 -4.42
N PRO A 198 -5.55 21.25 -3.65
CA PRO A 198 -4.76 22.36 -4.17
C PRO A 198 -3.81 21.98 -5.30
N ALA A 199 -3.43 20.70 -5.43
CA ALA A 199 -2.54 20.23 -6.51
C ALA A 199 -3.12 20.46 -7.91
N THR A 200 -4.44 20.63 -8.03
CA THR A 200 -5.08 21.07 -9.30
C THR A 200 -4.49 22.40 -9.79
N GLY A 201 -4.15 23.32 -8.88
CA GLY A 201 -3.60 24.63 -9.24
C GLY A 201 -2.14 24.61 -9.72
N ALA A 202 -1.46 23.47 -9.64
CA ALA A 202 -0.04 23.35 -9.96
C ALA A 202 0.30 23.72 -11.40
N HIS A 203 -0.60 23.41 -12.35
CA HIS A 203 -0.43 23.75 -13.76
C HIS A 203 -0.73 25.22 -14.09
N CYS A 204 -1.31 25.98 -13.15
CA CYS A 204 -1.71 27.37 -13.38
C CYS A 204 -0.60 28.37 -12.99
N VAL A 205 0.40 27.96 -12.22
CA VAL A 205 1.40 28.86 -11.64
C VAL A 205 2.81 28.27 -11.74
N TYR A 206 3.79 29.14 -11.98
CA TYR A 206 5.20 28.78 -12.07
C TYR A 206 5.99 29.03 -10.77
N SER A 207 5.36 29.67 -9.78
CA SER A 207 5.99 29.99 -8.49
C SER A 207 4.97 30.12 -7.37
N GLY A 208 5.45 30.18 -6.13
CA GLY A 208 4.62 30.30 -4.93
C GLY A 208 4.14 28.95 -4.38
N PRO A 209 3.23 28.98 -3.39
CA PRO A 209 2.84 27.78 -2.63
C PRO A 209 2.13 26.71 -3.46
N LEU A 210 1.44 27.11 -4.53
CA LEU A 210 0.68 26.22 -5.41
C LEU A 210 1.49 25.65 -6.58
N ALA A 211 2.67 26.18 -6.89
CA ALA A 211 3.55 25.59 -7.90
C ALA A 211 3.88 24.13 -7.54
N TRP A 212 4.22 23.28 -8.51
CA TRP A 212 4.46 21.86 -8.23
C TRP A 212 5.61 21.60 -7.25
N ASN A 213 6.53 22.55 -7.05
CA ASN A 213 7.60 22.48 -6.06
C ASN A 213 7.29 23.26 -4.76
N GLY A 214 6.10 23.86 -4.67
CA GLY A 214 5.67 24.75 -3.60
C GLY A 214 5.29 24.02 -2.31
N ALA A 215 5.18 24.79 -1.23
CA ALA A 215 4.86 24.29 0.11
C ALA A 215 3.53 23.52 0.20
N VAL A 216 2.50 23.93 -0.55
CA VAL A 216 1.17 23.32 -0.49
C VAL A 216 1.08 22.13 -1.44
N THR A 217 1.53 22.27 -2.68
CA THR A 217 1.40 21.18 -3.66
C THR A 217 2.38 20.03 -3.39
N PHE A 218 3.66 20.33 -3.13
CA PHE A 218 4.65 19.29 -2.92
C PHE A 218 4.75 18.86 -1.46
N TRP A 219 5.10 19.78 -0.56
CA TRP A 219 5.51 19.41 0.79
C TRP A 219 4.34 18.93 1.65
N LEU A 220 3.23 19.68 1.64
CA LEU A 220 2.01 19.25 2.32
C LEU A 220 1.45 17.96 1.69
N GLY A 221 1.41 17.86 0.35
CA GLY A 221 0.96 16.66 -0.35
C GLY A 221 1.79 15.42 -0.01
N LEU A 222 3.13 15.54 -0.06
CA LEU A 222 4.07 14.50 0.30
C LEU A 222 3.91 14.06 1.76
N ALA A 223 3.85 15.01 2.69
CA ALA A 223 3.68 14.72 4.11
C ALA A 223 2.33 14.07 4.40
N ALA A 224 1.24 14.58 3.80
CA ALA A 224 -0.10 14.04 3.97
C ALA A 224 -0.22 12.61 3.44
N PHE A 225 0.31 12.35 2.24
CA PHE A 225 0.35 11.01 1.67
C PHE A 225 1.18 10.04 2.53
N ALA A 226 2.39 10.44 2.94
CA ALA A 226 3.26 9.61 3.75
C ALA A 226 2.68 9.30 5.13
N CYS A 227 2.08 10.31 5.78
CA CYS A 227 1.41 10.09 7.06
C CYS A 227 0.20 9.15 6.89
N GLN A 228 -0.53 9.27 5.79
CA GLN A 228 -1.73 8.48 5.55
C GLN A 228 -1.44 7.01 5.31
N VAL A 229 -0.54 6.70 4.38
CA VAL A 229 -0.17 5.31 4.11
C VAL A 229 0.46 4.67 5.35
N ALA A 230 1.33 5.39 6.08
CA ALA A 230 1.89 4.89 7.33
C ALA A 230 0.83 4.61 8.41
N ALA A 231 -0.12 5.53 8.61
CA ALA A 231 -1.20 5.36 9.58
C ALA A 231 -2.11 4.17 9.22
N ASP A 232 -2.56 4.09 7.96
CA ASP A 232 -3.44 3.02 7.51
C ASP A 232 -2.72 1.67 7.56
N ALA A 233 -1.44 1.60 7.16
CA ALA A 233 -0.64 0.38 7.28
C ALA A 233 -0.49 -0.05 8.75
N PHE A 234 -0.20 0.88 9.66
CA PHE A 234 -0.10 0.60 11.09
C PHE A 234 -1.41 0.01 11.64
N PHE A 235 -2.55 0.65 11.38
CA PHE A 235 -3.82 0.17 11.87
C PHE A 235 -4.27 -1.14 11.21
N LEU A 236 -4.00 -1.34 9.92
CA LEU A 236 -4.25 -2.61 9.24
C LEU A 236 -3.41 -3.75 9.83
N MET A 237 -2.12 -3.53 10.10
CA MET A 237 -1.26 -4.53 10.76
C MET A 237 -1.74 -4.86 12.17
N ARG A 238 -2.15 -3.84 12.94
CA ARG A 238 -2.73 -4.02 14.27
C ARG A 238 -4.05 -4.79 14.22
N ALA A 239 -4.90 -4.51 13.24
CA ALA A 239 -6.16 -5.21 13.02
C ALA A 239 -5.92 -6.71 12.80
N LEU A 240 -5.00 -7.07 11.90
CA LEU A 240 -4.61 -8.47 11.67
C LEU A 240 -3.99 -9.15 12.91
N ALA A 241 -3.24 -8.40 13.73
CA ALA A 241 -2.63 -8.94 14.94
C ALA A 241 -3.69 -9.26 16.01
N SER A 242 -4.72 -8.43 16.09
CA SER A 242 -5.83 -8.63 17.03
C SER A 242 -6.66 -9.87 16.71
N GLU A 243 -6.88 -10.16 15.41
CA GLU A 243 -7.53 -11.40 14.95
C GLU A 243 -6.75 -12.65 15.38
N THR A 244 -5.40 -12.57 15.40
CA THR A 244 -4.54 -13.69 15.84
C THR A 244 -4.74 -14.00 17.32
N THR A 245 -4.91 -12.97 18.14
CA THR A 245 -5.08 -13.12 19.58
C THR A 245 -6.47 -13.63 19.95
N ALA A 246 -7.50 -13.32 19.14
CA ALA A 246 -8.86 -13.83 19.35
C ALA A 246 -9.04 -15.30 18.94
N ASP A 247 -8.35 -15.76 17.89
CA ASP A 247 -8.42 -17.16 17.44
C ASP A 247 -7.66 -18.14 18.36
N ARG A 248 -6.59 -17.68 19.03
CA ARG A 248 -5.70 -18.53 19.83
C ARG A 248 -6.35 -19.14 21.09
N PRO A 249 -7.14 -18.41 21.90
CA PRO A 249 -7.88 -18.97 23.03
C PRO A 249 -8.93 -19.99 22.59
N ALA A 250 -9.69 -19.68 21.53
CA ALA A 250 -10.76 -20.55 21.04
C ALA A 250 -10.27 -21.90 20.49
N ALA A 251 -9.04 -21.96 19.96
CA ALA A 251 -8.41 -23.20 19.49
C ALA A 251 -7.82 -24.02 20.66
N VAL A 252 -7.25 -23.38 21.67
CA VAL A 252 -6.72 -24.05 22.87
C VAL A 252 -7.85 -24.62 23.73
N ASP A 253 -8.96 -23.88 23.89
CA ASP A 253 -10.12 -24.35 24.66
C ASP A 253 -10.86 -25.50 23.94
N ARG A 254 -10.92 -25.49 22.61
CA ARG A 254 -11.43 -26.64 21.81
C ARG A 254 -10.51 -27.86 21.87
N ALA A 255 -9.20 -27.66 21.86
CA ALA A 255 -8.24 -28.76 22.03
C ALA A 255 -8.31 -29.35 23.45
N ALA A 256 -8.46 -28.50 24.48
CA ALA A 256 -8.61 -28.94 25.87
C ALA A 256 -9.92 -29.71 26.09
N SER A 257 -11.06 -29.21 25.60
CA SER A 257 -12.37 -29.87 25.74
C SER A 257 -12.50 -31.18 24.94
N SER A 258 -11.86 -31.28 23.76
CA SER A 258 -11.79 -32.55 23.02
C SER A 258 -10.88 -33.58 23.70
N SER A 259 -9.80 -33.13 24.38
CA SER A 259 -8.91 -34.02 25.14
C SER A 259 -9.55 -34.56 26.43
N SER A 260 -10.38 -33.78 27.13
CA SER A 260 -11.11 -34.23 28.32
C SER A 260 -12.25 -35.19 27.98
N SER A 261 -12.99 -34.92 26.90
CA SER A 261 -14.07 -35.81 26.43
C SER A 261 -13.56 -37.18 25.99
N GLY A 262 -12.36 -37.25 25.36
CA GLY A 262 -11.73 -38.52 25.00
C GLY A 262 -11.18 -39.32 26.19
N ALA A 263 -10.86 -38.66 27.31
CA ALA A 263 -10.40 -39.31 28.53
C ALA A 263 -11.57 -39.92 29.33
N ASP A 264 -12.70 -39.20 29.44
CA ASP A 264 -13.91 -39.70 30.11
C ASP A 264 -14.55 -40.88 29.35
N GLN A 265 -14.51 -40.88 28.02
CA GLN A 265 -15.03 -41.98 27.21
C GLN A 265 -14.18 -43.26 27.33
N LYS A 266 -12.86 -43.15 27.58
CA LYS A 266 -12.01 -44.30 27.90
C LYS A 266 -12.22 -44.84 29.32
N MET A 267 -12.64 -44.00 30.26
CA MET A 267 -12.89 -44.43 31.64
C MET A 267 -14.24 -45.17 31.79
N LEU A 268 -15.23 -44.83 30.97
CA LEU A 268 -16.55 -45.48 30.96
C LEU A 268 -16.56 -46.85 30.24
N VAL A 269 -15.65 -47.08 29.29
CA VAL A 269 -15.56 -48.37 28.56
C VAL A 269 -14.77 -49.44 29.34
N GLY A 270 -14.05 -49.07 30.40
CA GLY A 270 -13.20 -49.98 31.17
C GLY A 270 -13.87 -50.77 32.31
N LYS A 271 -15.19 -50.65 32.53
CA LYS A 271 -15.85 -51.19 33.74
C LYS A 271 -16.83 -52.35 33.55
N ASP A 272 -17.12 -52.77 32.32
CA ASP A 272 -18.15 -53.79 32.03
C ASP A 272 -17.58 -55.08 31.43
N GLY A 273 -16.59 -55.69 32.09
CA GLY A 273 -15.98 -56.93 31.59
C GLY A 273 -15.44 -57.84 32.67
N GLY A 274 -16.30 -58.68 33.26
CA GLY A 274 -15.84 -59.91 33.90
C GLY A 274 -16.65 -60.38 35.11
N CYS A 275 -17.73 -61.12 34.87
CA CYS A 275 -18.15 -62.20 35.76
C CYS A 275 -19.21 -63.08 35.08
N THR A 276 -18.84 -64.26 34.57
CA THR A 276 -19.68 -65.48 34.51
C THR A 276 -18.84 -66.67 34.07
N GLY A 277 -18.93 -67.79 34.81
CA GLY A 277 -18.63 -69.13 34.30
C GLY A 277 -17.53 -69.92 35.03
N HIS A 278 -17.88 -70.59 36.12
CA HIS A 278 -17.19 -71.81 36.57
C HIS A 278 -18.22 -72.95 36.65
N ALA A 279 -17.94 -73.99 35.88
CA ALA A 279 -18.39 -75.36 36.06
C ALA A 279 -17.12 -76.23 36.04
#